data_AF-A0A7V2LEZ9-F1
#
_entry.id   AF-A0A7V2LEZ9-F1
#
_cell.length_a   1.000
_cell.length_b   1.000
_cell.length_c   1.000
_cell.angle_alpha   90.00
_cell.angle_beta   90.00
_cell.angle_gamma   90.00
#
_symmetry.space_group_name_H-M   'P 1'
#
loop_
_entity.id
_entity.type
_entity.pdbx_description
1 polymer ?
#
loop_
_entity_poly.entity_id
_entity_poly.type
_entity_poly.pdbx_seq_one_letter_code
_entity_poly.pdbx_strand_id
1 'polypeptide(L)'
;RIFLDPLVLTVNGNQDQAQETINAVRFFKEMTDPPFMTTCGLSNVSNSCPEEIRPLLNRVFLVMMMGAGLDSAIIDTLDDEIMETLRIVESRDESTPKGKLFVTLYDTYAAMEQFDTRSWDTSDPEIRDIVKTIGIMQNEQLYAHSYLRT
;
A
#
# COMPACT_ATOMS: atom_id res chain seq x y z
N ARG A 1 9.25 -16.77 -18.08
CA ARG A 1 8.66 -16.49 -16.74
C ARG A 1 7.41 -15.64 -16.99
N ILE A 2 6.31 -15.97 -16.33
CA ILE A 2 5.01 -15.28 -16.48
C ILE A 2 4.83 -14.38 -15.27
N PHE A 3 4.41 -13.14 -15.50
CA PHE A 3 3.98 -12.22 -14.45
C PHE A 3 2.48 -12.00 -14.58
N LEU A 4 1.74 -12.19 -13.49
CA LEU A 4 0.31 -11.93 -13.41
C LEU A 4 0.09 -10.51 -12.83
N ASP A 5 -0.75 -9.73 -13.50
CA ASP A 5 -1.16 -8.40 -13.03
C ASP A 5 -2.60 -8.49 -12.53
N PRO A 6 -2.88 -8.17 -11.24
CA PRO A 6 -4.24 -8.20 -10.69
C PRO A 6 -5.13 -7.05 -11.18
N LEU A 7 -4.62 -6.16 -12.03
CA LEU A 7 -5.30 -4.97 -12.57
C LEU A 7 -5.74 -3.99 -11.47
N VAL A 8 -4.77 -3.29 -10.90
CA VAL A 8 -5.00 -2.21 -9.93
C VAL A 8 -5.96 -1.16 -10.48
N LEU A 9 -7.05 -0.89 -9.77
CA LEU A 9 -8.01 0.17 -10.08
C LEU A 9 -7.81 1.39 -9.19
N THR A 10 -8.32 2.54 -9.63
CA THR A 10 -8.22 3.78 -8.85
C THR A 10 -9.10 3.74 -7.61
N VAL A 11 -8.56 4.22 -6.49
CA VAL A 11 -9.33 4.43 -5.25
C VAL A 11 -10.47 5.44 -5.45
N ASN A 12 -10.35 6.34 -6.43
CA ASN A 12 -11.42 7.27 -6.77
C ASN A 12 -12.57 6.54 -7.48
N GLY A 13 -13.62 6.23 -6.72
CA GLY A 13 -14.82 5.54 -7.23
C GLY A 13 -14.74 4.02 -7.24
N ASN A 14 -13.59 3.41 -6.93
CA ASN A 14 -13.43 1.94 -6.81
C ASN A 14 -12.59 1.57 -5.56
N GLN A 15 -12.79 2.28 -4.45
CA GLN A 15 -12.00 2.10 -3.23
C GLN A 15 -11.97 0.65 -2.71
N ASP A 16 -13.11 -0.04 -2.77
CA ASP A 16 -13.29 -1.43 -2.37
C ASP A 16 -12.33 -2.38 -3.13
N GLN A 17 -11.98 -2.03 -4.37
CA GLN A 17 -11.10 -2.84 -5.22
C GLN A 17 -9.65 -2.87 -4.75
N ALA A 18 -9.22 -1.97 -3.85
CA ALA A 18 -7.87 -1.98 -3.29
C ALA A 18 -7.60 -3.29 -2.51
N GLN A 19 -8.55 -3.71 -1.66
CA GLN A 19 -8.42 -4.97 -0.91
C GLN A 19 -8.57 -6.21 -1.81
N GLU A 20 -9.48 -6.15 -2.79
CA GLU A 20 -9.65 -7.25 -3.74
C GLU A 20 -8.39 -7.47 -4.59
N THR A 21 -7.70 -6.39 -4.97
CA THR A 21 -6.40 -6.46 -5.66
C THR A 21 -5.35 -7.16 -4.81
N ILE A 22 -5.28 -6.84 -3.51
CA ILE A 22 -4.37 -7.48 -2.55
C ILE A 22 -4.69 -8.98 -2.41
N ASN A 23 -5.97 -9.34 -2.31
CA ASN A 23 -6.42 -10.73 -2.24
C ASN A 23 -6.10 -11.50 -3.53
N ALA A 24 -6.22 -10.86 -4.70
CA ALA A 24 -5.84 -11.46 -5.97
C ALA A 24 -4.33 -11.80 -6.02
N VAL A 25 -3.47 -10.93 -5.51
CA VAL A 25 -2.02 -11.23 -5.39
C VAL A 25 -1.79 -12.47 -4.53
N ARG A 26 -2.41 -12.54 -3.34
CA ARG A 26 -2.29 -13.71 -2.45
C ARG A 26 -2.75 -14.99 -3.15
N PHE A 27 -3.89 -14.92 -3.83
CA PHE A 27 -4.43 -16.04 -4.58
C PHE A 27 -3.47 -16.53 -5.67
N PHE A 28 -2.85 -15.61 -6.42
CA PHE A 28 -1.82 -15.97 -7.42
C PHE A 28 -0.62 -16.69 -6.80
N LYS A 29 -0.27 -16.41 -5.54
CA LYS A 29 0.81 -17.11 -4.83
C LYS A 29 0.44 -18.52 -4.40
N GLU A 30 -0.84 -18.78 -4.15
CA GLU A 30 -1.34 -20.10 -3.73
C GLU A 30 -1.68 -21.02 -4.92
N MET A 31 -1.82 -20.48 -6.13
CA MET A 31 -2.24 -21.23 -7.32
C MET A 31 -1.29 -22.34 -7.76
N THR A 32 0.03 -22.16 -7.61
CA THR A 32 1.05 -23.09 -8.14
C THR A 32 2.28 -23.20 -7.26
N ASP A 33 3.02 -24.30 -7.39
CA ASP A 33 4.37 -24.47 -6.85
C ASP A 33 5.36 -24.77 -7.99
N PRO A 34 6.31 -23.88 -8.32
CA PRO A 34 6.57 -22.60 -7.65
C PRO A 34 5.46 -21.57 -7.90
N PRO A 35 5.26 -20.59 -6.98
CA PRO A 35 4.29 -19.51 -7.14
C PRO A 35 4.49 -18.71 -8.42
N PHE A 36 3.39 -18.23 -9.01
CA PHE A 36 3.50 -17.28 -10.11
C PHE A 36 4.17 -15.98 -9.65
N MET A 37 4.92 -15.37 -10.57
CA MET A 37 5.38 -14.01 -10.35
C MET A 37 4.20 -13.05 -10.57
N THR A 38 4.15 -11.96 -9.82
CA THR A 38 3.10 -10.95 -9.84
C THR A 38 3.72 -9.58 -10.03
N THR A 39 3.05 -8.74 -10.82
CA THR A 39 3.46 -7.35 -11.09
C THR A 39 2.26 -6.43 -11.03
N CYS A 40 2.46 -5.12 -10.89
CA CYS A 40 1.39 -4.14 -11.10
C CYS A 40 1.92 -2.78 -11.56
N GLY A 41 1.05 -2.00 -12.21
CA GLY A 41 1.24 -0.56 -12.38
C GLY A 41 0.77 0.20 -11.14
N LEU A 42 1.69 0.58 -10.24
CA LEU A 42 1.33 1.10 -8.92
C LEU A 42 0.51 2.39 -8.99
N SER A 43 0.88 3.31 -9.89
CA SER A 43 0.23 4.62 -10.03
C SER A 43 -1.26 4.55 -10.42
N ASN A 44 -1.74 3.39 -10.88
CA ASN A 44 -3.15 3.19 -11.19
C ASN A 44 -4.05 3.37 -9.96
N VAL A 45 -3.57 3.02 -8.75
CA VAL A 45 -4.34 3.16 -7.50
C VAL A 45 -4.75 4.61 -7.23
N SER A 46 -3.97 5.57 -7.74
CA SER A 46 -4.16 7.00 -7.50
C SER A 46 -4.52 7.78 -8.78
N ASN A 47 -4.88 7.09 -9.87
CA ASN A 47 -5.33 7.76 -11.09
C ASN A 47 -6.55 8.66 -10.81
N SER A 48 -6.57 9.85 -11.41
CA SER A 48 -7.63 10.85 -11.22
C SER A 48 -7.82 11.33 -9.76
N CYS A 49 -6.80 11.13 -8.91
CA CYS A 49 -6.72 11.77 -7.60
C CYS A 49 -5.89 13.08 -7.70
N PRO A 50 -6.08 14.06 -6.80
CA PRO A 50 -5.24 15.27 -6.72
C PRO A 50 -3.76 14.94 -6.62
N GLU A 51 -2.91 15.69 -7.33
CA GLU A 51 -1.48 15.37 -7.45
C GLU A 51 -0.78 15.29 -6.09
N GLU A 52 -1.13 16.18 -5.17
CA GLU A 52 -0.58 16.26 -3.82
C GLU A 52 -0.81 15.01 -2.95
N ILE A 53 -1.85 14.19 -3.22
CA ILE A 53 -2.14 12.99 -2.43
C ILE A 53 -1.71 11.69 -3.11
N ARG A 54 -1.41 11.72 -4.42
CA ARG A 54 -1.03 10.52 -5.19
C ARG A 54 0.23 9.83 -4.63
N PRO A 55 1.32 10.55 -4.29
CA PRO A 55 2.51 9.91 -3.72
C PRO A 55 2.22 9.14 -2.43
N LEU A 56 1.36 9.67 -1.56
CA LEU A 56 0.99 9.00 -0.31
C LEU A 56 0.15 7.74 -0.56
N LEU A 57 -0.86 7.83 -1.44
CA LEU A 57 -1.68 6.68 -1.85
C LEU A 57 -0.81 5.55 -2.42
N ASN A 58 0.13 5.90 -3.31
CA ASN A 58 1.02 4.94 -3.95
C ASN A 58 1.94 4.25 -2.92
N ARG A 59 2.59 5.01 -2.03
CA ARG A 59 3.50 4.49 -0.99
C ARG A 59 2.80 3.51 -0.05
N VAL A 60 1.64 3.89 0.48
CA VAL A 60 0.88 3.03 1.40
C VAL A 60 0.44 1.75 0.70
N PHE A 61 -0.12 1.86 -0.50
CA PHE A 61 -0.59 0.70 -1.25
C PHE A 61 0.57 -0.23 -1.66
N LEU A 62 1.74 0.32 -1.99
CA LEU A 62 2.95 -0.47 -2.27
C LEU A 62 3.31 -1.36 -1.09
N VAL A 63 3.38 -0.82 0.14
CA VAL A 63 3.73 -1.60 1.33
C VAL A 63 2.73 -2.72 1.60
N MET A 64 1.43 -2.45 1.43
CA MET A 64 0.38 -3.47 1.56
C MET A 64 0.53 -4.59 0.52
N MET A 65 0.79 -4.23 -0.74
CA MET A 65 1.01 -5.19 -1.83
C MET A 65 2.29 -5.99 -1.65
N MET A 66 3.37 -5.38 -1.14
CA MET A 66 4.61 -6.06 -0.78
C MET A 66 4.36 -7.10 0.33
N GLY A 67 3.61 -6.73 1.37
CA GLY A 67 3.21 -7.66 2.43
C GLY A 67 2.36 -8.82 1.89
N ALA A 68 1.51 -8.56 0.89
CA ALA A 68 0.72 -9.59 0.20
C ALA A 68 1.54 -10.53 -0.70
N GLY A 69 2.82 -10.23 -0.94
CA GLY A 69 3.73 -11.05 -1.73
C GLY A 69 3.99 -10.56 -3.16
N LEU A 70 3.70 -9.31 -3.50
CA LEU A 70 4.00 -8.75 -4.83
C LEU A 70 5.52 -8.84 -5.14
N ASP A 71 5.92 -9.41 -6.30
CA ASP A 71 7.36 -9.53 -6.63
C ASP A 71 7.93 -8.30 -7.36
N SER A 72 7.09 -7.56 -8.09
CA SER A 72 7.52 -6.35 -8.78
C SER A 72 6.40 -5.33 -8.93
N ALA A 73 6.77 -4.06 -9.07
CA ALA A 73 5.86 -2.96 -9.33
C ALA A 73 6.50 -1.99 -10.32
N ILE A 74 5.70 -1.44 -11.24
CA ILE A 74 6.09 -0.29 -12.05
C ILE A 74 5.77 0.96 -11.23
N ILE A 75 6.82 1.65 -10.80
CA ILE A 75 6.75 2.81 -9.89
C ILE A 75 7.42 4.04 -10.52
N ASP A 76 7.12 5.22 -9.97
CA ASP A 76 7.88 6.43 -10.27
C ASP A 76 9.15 6.46 -9.41
N THR A 77 10.30 6.21 -10.04
CA THR A 77 11.59 6.18 -9.34
C THR A 77 12.13 7.57 -8.99
N LEU A 78 11.49 8.64 -9.45
CA LEU A 78 11.85 10.01 -9.10
C LEU A 78 11.13 10.49 -7.82
N ASP A 79 10.22 9.69 -7.28
CA ASP A 79 9.61 9.91 -5.98
C ASP A 79 10.56 9.44 -4.86
N ASP A 80 11.34 10.35 -4.29
CA ASP A 80 12.31 10.02 -3.24
C ASP A 80 11.65 9.35 -2.03
N GLU A 81 10.39 9.67 -1.73
CA GLU A 81 9.68 9.09 -0.61
C GLU A 81 9.24 7.64 -0.89
N ILE A 82 8.95 7.27 -2.13
CA ILE A 82 8.67 5.87 -2.47
C ILE A 82 9.94 5.02 -2.39
N MET A 83 11.07 5.59 -2.83
CA MET A 83 12.37 4.93 -2.72
C MET A 83 12.80 4.77 -1.26
N GLU A 84 12.55 5.77 -0.42
CA GLU A 84 12.79 5.68 1.03
C GLU A 84 11.87 4.65 1.70
N THR A 85 10.59 4.60 1.30
CA THR A 85 9.63 3.59 1.80
C THR A 85 10.11 2.17 1.47
N LEU A 86 10.59 1.95 0.25
CA LEU A 86 11.19 0.67 -0.16
C LEU A 86 12.41 0.33 0.70
N ARG A 87 13.35 1.28 0.86
CA ARG A 87 14.54 1.09 1.70
C ARG A 87 14.16 0.70 3.12
N ILE A 88 13.19 1.41 3.72
CA ILE A 88 12.69 1.15 5.07
C ILE A 88 12.20 -0.30 5.19
N VAL A 89 11.32 -0.74 4.29
CA VAL A 89 10.71 -2.07 4.36
C VAL A 89 11.74 -3.17 4.11
N GLU A 90 12.60 -3.02 3.09
CA GLU A 90 13.62 -4.02 2.74
C GLU A 90 14.70 -4.15 3.81
N SER A 91 15.15 -3.03 4.38
CA SER A 91 16.16 -3.02 5.45
C SER A 91 15.60 -3.21 6.85
N ARG A 92 14.26 -3.30 6.99
CA ARG A 92 13.55 -3.38 8.28
C ARG A 92 13.94 -2.23 9.22
N ASP A 93 14.07 -1.02 8.69
CA ASP A 93 14.52 0.14 9.45
C ASP A 93 13.37 0.73 10.30
N GLU A 94 13.30 0.29 11.55
CA GLU A 94 12.33 0.76 12.54
C GLU A 94 12.85 1.94 13.40
N SER A 95 13.96 2.58 13.01
CA SER A 95 14.59 3.65 13.80
C SER A 95 13.75 4.93 13.92
N THR A 96 12.78 5.11 13.03
CA THR A 96 11.84 6.24 13.02
C THR A 96 10.40 5.78 13.22
N PRO A 97 9.48 6.65 13.70
CA PRO A 97 8.06 6.32 13.79
C PRO A 97 7.46 5.88 12.44
N LYS A 98 7.81 6.56 11.35
CA LYS A 98 7.41 6.20 9.97
C LYS A 98 7.94 4.83 9.59
N GLY A 99 9.21 4.58 9.88
CA GLY A 99 9.87 3.29 9.63
C GLY A 99 9.17 2.14 10.33
N LYS A 100 8.95 2.27 11.63
CA LYS A 100 8.20 1.31 12.44
C LYS A 100 6.79 1.06 11.90
N LEU A 101 6.10 2.11 11.46
CA LEU A 101 4.77 2.00 10.88
C LEU A 101 4.77 1.17 9.60
N PHE A 102 5.61 1.49 8.63
CA PHE A 102 5.66 0.75 7.38
C PHE A 102 6.10 -0.69 7.54
N VAL A 103 7.06 -0.96 8.42
CA VAL A 103 7.47 -2.34 8.74
C VAL A 103 6.32 -3.11 9.39
N THR A 104 5.60 -2.50 10.34
CA THR A 104 4.42 -3.12 10.98
C THR A 104 3.31 -3.38 9.96
N LEU A 105 3.06 -2.43 9.04
CA LEU A 105 2.07 -2.57 7.98
C LEU A 105 2.41 -3.74 7.05
N TYR A 106 3.67 -3.83 6.63
CA TYR A 106 4.16 -4.96 5.84
C TYR A 106 3.93 -6.29 6.56
N ASP A 107 4.39 -6.41 7.81
CA ASP A 107 4.31 -7.64 8.59
C ASP A 107 2.85 -8.07 8.82
N THR A 108 1.96 -7.11 9.06
CA THR A 108 0.52 -7.37 9.22
C THR A 108 -0.06 -7.99 7.95
N TYR A 109 0.23 -7.42 6.78
CA TYR A 109 -0.28 -7.95 5.51
C TYR A 109 0.38 -9.27 5.11
N ALA A 110 1.64 -9.49 5.49
CA ALA A 110 2.34 -10.76 5.34
C ALA A 110 1.76 -11.86 6.24
N ALA A 111 1.28 -11.50 7.43
CA ALA A 111 0.54 -12.38 8.34
C ALA A 111 -0.93 -12.62 7.91
N MET A 112 -1.37 -12.01 6.81
CA MET A 112 -2.77 -12.02 6.36
C MET A 112 -3.76 -11.42 7.37
N GLU A 113 -3.30 -10.46 8.16
CA GLU A 113 -4.10 -9.77 9.17
C GLU A 113 -4.57 -8.39 8.67
N GLN A 114 -5.51 -7.80 9.40
CA GLN A 114 -5.98 -6.43 9.18
C GLN A 114 -5.18 -5.47 10.06
N PHE A 115 -4.70 -4.37 9.50
CA PHE A 115 -3.94 -3.37 10.26
C PHE A 115 -4.86 -2.56 11.17
N ASP A 116 -4.55 -2.50 12.46
CA ASP A 116 -5.33 -1.74 13.44
C ASP A 116 -4.90 -0.26 13.45
N THR A 117 -5.61 0.54 12.65
CA THR A 117 -5.40 1.99 12.53
C THR A 117 -5.58 2.75 13.84
N ARG A 118 -6.34 2.21 14.82
CA ARG A 118 -6.69 2.89 16.07
C ARG A 118 -5.61 2.76 17.13
N SER A 119 -4.69 1.81 16.96
CA SER A 119 -3.60 1.56 17.90
C SER A 119 -2.43 2.57 17.78
N TRP A 120 -2.45 3.42 16.76
CA TRP A 120 -1.35 4.34 16.43
C TRP A 120 -1.56 5.75 16.99
N ASP A 121 -0.48 6.33 17.53
CA ASP A 121 -0.46 7.74 17.92
C ASP A 121 -0.36 8.63 16.67
N THR A 122 -1.45 9.36 16.40
CA THR A 122 -1.57 10.26 15.25
C THR A 122 -1.31 11.72 15.61
N SER A 123 -0.57 11.98 16.69
CA SER A 123 -0.14 13.33 17.06
C SER A 123 0.84 13.92 16.04
N ASP A 124 1.69 13.07 15.45
CA ASP A 124 2.56 13.44 14.33
C ASP A 124 1.73 13.51 13.02
N PRO A 125 1.75 14.65 12.31
CA PRO A 125 1.05 14.81 11.04
C PRO A 125 1.40 13.78 9.97
N GLU A 126 2.68 13.37 9.86
CA GLU A 126 3.11 12.40 8.85
C GLU A 126 2.51 11.02 9.15
N ILE A 127 2.58 10.59 10.41
CA ILE A 127 1.99 9.33 10.87
C ILE A 127 0.48 9.34 10.72
N ARG A 128 -0.18 10.42 11.13
CA ARG A 128 -1.63 10.59 10.99
C ARG A 128 -2.05 10.42 9.53
N ASP A 129 -1.37 11.07 8.62
CA ASP A 129 -1.74 11.06 7.20
C ASP A 129 -1.57 9.65 6.62
N ILE A 130 -0.48 8.95 6.95
CA ILE A 130 -0.27 7.54 6.58
C ILE A 130 -1.38 6.64 7.15
N VAL A 131 -1.68 6.74 8.45
CA VAL A 131 -2.73 5.93 9.11
C VAL A 131 -4.10 6.17 8.50
N LYS A 132 -4.45 7.42 8.18
CA LYS A 132 -5.69 7.74 7.46
C LYS A 132 -5.73 7.10 6.09
N THR A 133 -4.63 7.18 5.33
CA THR A 133 -4.53 6.55 4.01
C THR A 133 -4.68 5.03 4.09
N ILE A 134 -4.09 4.40 5.10
CA ILE A 134 -4.27 2.96 5.37
C ILE A 134 -5.76 2.65 5.60
N GLY A 135 -6.46 3.46 6.41
CA GLY A 135 -7.90 3.33 6.64
C GLY A 135 -8.75 3.47 5.36
N ILE A 136 -8.35 4.35 4.44
CA ILE A 136 -8.96 4.43 3.09
C ILE A 136 -8.75 3.12 2.32
N MET A 137 -7.51 2.63 2.27
CA MET A 137 -7.18 1.40 1.53
C MET A 137 -7.83 0.15 2.10
N GLN A 138 -8.13 0.14 3.41
CA GLN A 138 -8.87 -0.92 4.11
C GLN A 138 -10.39 -0.76 4.02
N ASN A 139 -10.88 0.28 3.33
CA ASN A 139 -12.30 0.60 3.24
C ASN A 139 -12.97 0.89 4.61
N GLU A 140 -12.17 1.29 5.63
CA GLU A 140 -12.65 1.68 6.96
C GLU A 140 -13.17 3.13 6.96
N GLN A 141 -12.66 3.96 6.04
CA GLN A 141 -13.04 5.34 5.83
C GLN A 141 -13.32 5.57 4.35
N LEU A 142 -14.29 6.43 4.02
CA LEU A 142 -14.61 6.75 2.62
C LEU A 142 -13.61 7.77 2.06
N TYR A 143 -13.09 7.48 0.87
CA TYR A 143 -12.22 8.38 0.14
C TYR A 143 -12.98 9.61 -0.31
N ALA A 144 -12.39 10.77 -0.01
CA ALA A 144 -12.71 12.06 -0.59
C ALA A 144 -11.39 12.77 -0.89
N HIS A 145 -11.34 13.62 -1.91
CA HIS A 145 -10.11 14.34 -2.28
C HIS A 145 -9.48 15.14 -1.12
N SER A 146 -10.28 15.50 -0.11
CA SER A 146 -9.85 16.24 1.08
C SER A 146 -9.66 15.38 2.33
N TYR A 147 -9.57 14.04 2.24
CA TYR A 147 -9.57 13.15 3.42
C TYR A 147 -8.46 13.42 4.44
N LEU A 148 -7.35 14.04 4.02
CA LEU A 148 -6.27 14.44 4.94
C LEU A 148 -6.60 15.71 5.75
N ARG A 149 -7.57 16.51 5.30
CA ARG A 149 -7.98 17.78 5.93
C ARG A 149 -9.15 17.64 6.90
N THR A 150 -9.85 16.51 6.86
CA THR A 150 -10.95 16.11 7.76
C THR A 150 -10.42 15.30 8.92
#